data_AF-A0AAT9GZI6-F1
#
_entry.id   AF-A0AAT9GZI6-F1
#
_cell.length_a   1.000
_cell.length_b   1.000
_cell.length_c   1.000
_cell.angle_alpha   90.00
_cell.angle_beta   90.00
_cell.angle_gamma   90.00
#
_symmetry.space_group_name_H-M   'P 1'
#
loop_
_entity.id
_entity.type
_entity.pdbx_description
1 polymer ?
#
loop_
_entity_poly.entity_id
_entity_poly.type
_entity_poly.pdbx_seq_one_letter_code
_entity_poly.pdbx_strand_id
1 'polypeptide(L)' 'MGICLKELRETYVCLKIIEKANLSTDLENLTKAKTEVNELISIFVTSIKTSKNSS' A
#
# COMPACT_ATOMS: atom_id res chain seq x y z
N MET A 1 12.98 4.53 -6.33
CA MET A 1 12.02 3.54 -5.78
C MET A 1 11.55 3.84 -4.34
N GLY A 2 12.32 4.57 -3.51
CA GLY A 2 11.88 4.98 -2.17
C GLY A 2 10.65 5.91 -2.14
N ILE A 3 10.51 6.81 -3.11
CA ILE A 3 9.33 7.68 -3.25
C ILE A 3 8.07 6.85 -3.49
N CYS A 4 8.09 5.90 -4.43
CA CYS A 4 6.94 5.01 -4.69
C CYS A 4 6.51 4.22 -3.43
N LEU A 5 7.46 3.75 -2.63
CA LEU A 5 7.15 3.07 -1.37
C LEU A 5 6.50 4.02 -0.34
N LYS A 6 6.89 5.30 -0.33
CA LYS A 6 6.26 6.33 0.50
C LYS A 6 4.81 6.56 0.05
N GLU A 7 4.59 6.78 -1.25
CA GLU A 7 3.24 7.00 -1.82
C GLU A 7 2.31 5.81 -1.58
N LEU A 8 2.81 4.56 -1.69
CA LEU A 8 2.03 3.36 -1.37
C LEU A 8 1.63 3.29 0.11
N ARG A 9 2.53 3.68 1.02
CA ARG A 9 2.22 3.73 2.46
C ARG A 9 1.18 4.80 2.77
N GLU A 10 1.26 5.98 2.15
CA GLU A 10 0.25 7.03 2.26
C GLU A 10 -1.10 6.57 1.69
N THR A 11 -1.09 5.89 0.54
CA THR A 11 -2.29 5.31 -0.06
C THR A 11 -2.98 4.33 0.89
N TYR A 12 -2.23 3.44 1.53
CA TYR A 12 -2.77 2.51 2.53
C TYR A 12 -3.43 3.23 3.71
N VAL A 13 -2.81 4.33 4.19
CA VAL A 13 -3.39 5.15 5.26
C VAL A 13 -4.68 5.84 4.81
N CYS A 14 -4.72 6.38 3.59
CA CYS A 14 -5.94 6.96 3.01
C CYS A 14 -7.09 5.94 2.95
N LEU A 15 -6.82 4.71 2.53
CA LEU A 15 -7.83 3.63 2.52
C LEU A 15 -8.37 3.33 3.92
N LYS A 16 -7.51 3.36 4.95
CA LYS A 16 -7.94 3.20 6.35
C LYS A 16 -8.78 4.37 6.85
N ILE A 17 -8.51 5.60 6.38
CA ILE A 17 -9.32 6.77 6.71
C ILE A 17 -10.70 6.64 6.07
N ILE A 18 -10.77 6.27 4.79
CA ILE A 18 -12.02 6.05 4.05
C ILE A 18 -12.87 4.99 4.76
N GLU A 19 -12.26 3.88 5.19
CA GLU A 19 -12.93 2.82 5.95
C GLU A 19 -13.46 3.33 7.29
N LYS A 20 -12.62 4.00 8.08
CA LYS A 20 -13.01 4.50 9.42
C LYS A 20 -14.06 5.60 9.36
N ALA A 21 -14.03 6.43 8.33
CA ALA A 21 -14.98 7.51 8.12
C ALA A 21 -16.27 7.03 7.43
N ASN A 22 -16.40 5.72 7.13
CA ASN A 22 -17.53 5.14 6.39
C ASN A 22 -17.83 5.88 5.08
N LEU A 23 -16.78 6.33 4.36
CA LEU A 23 -16.89 7.11 3.13
C LEU A 23 -17.10 6.25 1.88
N SER A 24 -17.01 4.92 2.02
CA SER A 24 -17.30 3.95 0.95
C SER A 24 -18.46 3.06 1.35
N THR A 25 -19.41 2.88 0.44
CA THR A 25 -20.50 1.89 0.58
C THR A 25 -20.03 0.48 0.23
N ASP A 26 -18.92 0.36 -0.49
CA ASP A 26 -18.36 -0.92 -0.93
C ASP A 26 -17.15 -1.28 -0.05
N LEU A 27 -17.45 -1.95 1.07
CA LEU A 27 -16.44 -2.36 2.04
C LEU A 27 -15.62 -3.55 1.56
N GLU A 28 -16.18 -4.37 0.67
CA GLU A 28 -15.50 -5.54 0.11
C GLU A 28 -14.36 -5.11 -0.81
N ASN A 29 -14.64 -4.22 -1.76
CA ASN A 29 -13.61 -3.67 -2.65
C ASN A 29 -12.59 -2.82 -1.87
N LEU A 30 -13.03 -2.09 -0.83
CA LEU A 30 -12.10 -1.36 0.04
C LEU A 30 -11.13 -2.31 0.77
N THR A 31 -11.63 -3.45 1.25
CA THR A 31 -10.81 -4.46 1.89
C THR A 31 -9.84 -5.11 0.90
N LYS A 32 -10.30 -5.44 -0.31
CA LYS A 32 -9.44 -5.95 -1.39
C LYS A 32 -8.33 -4.96 -1.75
N ALA A 33 -8.67 -3.69 -1.97
CA ALA A 33 -7.70 -2.64 -2.28
C ALA A 33 -6.65 -2.48 -1.16
N LYS A 34 -7.05 -2.55 0.11
CA LYS A 34 -6.11 -2.53 1.24
C LYS A 34 -5.13 -3.71 1.20
N THR A 35 -5.62 -4.91 0.88
CA THR A 35 -4.78 -6.10 0.75
C THR A 35 -3.80 -5.96 -0.40
N GLU A 36 -4.27 -5.57 -1.59
CA GLU A 36 -3.42 -5.36 -2.77
C GLU A 36 -2.33 -4.31 -2.52
N VAL A 37 -2.67 -3.17 -1.91
CA VAL A 37 -1.69 -2.13 -1.57
C VAL A 37 -0.64 -2.67 -0.59
N ASN A 38 -1.02 -3.51 0.38
CA ASN A 38 -0.07 -4.11 1.31
C ASN A 38 0.87 -5.13 0.64
N GLU A 39 0.34 -5.92 -0.30
CA GLU A 39 1.15 -6.83 -1.14
C GLU A 39 2.13 -6.06 -2.01
N LEU A 40 1.70 -4.97 -2.64
CA LEU A 40 2.57 -4.07 -3.41
C LEU A 40 3.67 -3.47 -2.53
N ILE A 41 3.35 -3.03 -1.31
CA ILE A 41 4.37 -2.56 -0.35
C ILE A 41 5.42 -3.65 -0.11
N SER A 42 5.01 -4.91 0.10
CA SER A 42 5.92 -6.04 0.33
C SER A 42 6.84 -6.30 -0.87
N ILE A 43 6.28 -6.28 -2.09
CA ILE A 43 7.03 -6.43 -3.34
C ILE A 43 8.06 -5.30 -3.49
N PHE A 44 7.65 -4.05 -3.28
CA PHE A 44 8.53 -2.88 -3.42
C PHE A 44 9.63 -2.88 -2.35
N VAL A 45 9.32 -3.23 -1.09
CA VAL A 45 10.34 -3.36 -0.02
C VAL A 45 11.37 -4.41 -0.40
N THR A 46 10.92 -5.58 -0.86
CA THR A 46 11.81 -6.67 -1.26
C THR A 46 12.66 -6.27 -2.45
N SER A 47 12.07 -5.67 -3.48
CA SER A 47 12.79 -5.20 -4.66
C SER A 47 13.84 -4.14 -4.31
N ILE A 48 13.49 -3.14 -3.46
CA ILE A 48 14.45 -2.14 -2.98
C ILE A 48 15.60 -2.80 -2.21
N LYS A 49 15.30 -3.78 -1.35
CA LYS A 49 16.32 -4.50 -0.57
C LYS A 49 17.26 -5.27 -1.49
N THR A 50 16.73 -5.98 -2.47
CA THR A 50 17.52 -6.72 -3.47
C THR A 50 18.40 -5.78 -4.29
N SER A 51 17.85 -4.67 -4.81
CA SER A 51 18.61 -3.71 -5.61
C SER A 51 19.74 -3.03 -4.84
N LYS A 52 19.56 -2.78 -3.53
CA LYS A 52 20.60 -2.23 -2.66
C LYS A 52 21.69 -3.25 -2.29
N ASN A 53 21.37 -4.55 -2.32
CA ASN A 53 22.32 -5.61 -1.99
C ASN A 53 23.19 -6.01 -3.20
N SER A 54 22.81 -5.60 -4.40
CA SER A 54 23.56 -5.77 -5.65
C SER A 54 24.36 -4.52 -6.06
N SER A 55 24.64 -3.61 -5.11
CA SER A 55 25.44 -2.38 -5.30
C SER A 55 26.78 -2.49 -4.58
#